data_AF-A0A9P7JQ61-F1
#
_entry.id   AF-A0A9P7JQ61-F1
#
_cell.length_a   1.000
_cell.length_b   1.000
_cell.length_c   1.000
_cell.angle_alpha   90.00
_cell.angle_beta   90.00
_cell.angle_gamma   90.00
#
_symmetry.space_group_name_H-M   'P 1'
#
loop_
_entity.id
_entity.type
_entity.pdbx_description
1 polymer ?
#
loop_
_entity_poly.entity_id
_entity_poly.type
_entity_poly.pdbx_seq_one_letter_code
_entity_poly.pdbx_strand_id
1 'polypeptide(L)'
;MPHFIWLSCCSPLLTSTIDKHTVRSLMEHFTNESVFLEVIELLVQINSNKPLRDHKRAHHRASEYLIEDRKLWRLRGGTAVRARSRTECVSQEEARQLAAMQHEQMGHWG
;
A
#
# COMPACT_ATOMS: atom_id res chain seq x y z
N MET A 1 -14.23 -30.68 28.49
CA MET A 1 -14.11 -30.77 27.02
C MET A 1 -15.34 -30.13 26.39
N PRO A 2 -15.21 -28.95 25.76
CA PRO A 2 -16.08 -28.61 24.65
C PRO A 2 -15.24 -28.29 23.40
N HIS A 3 -15.53 -29.04 22.33
CA HIS A 3 -15.08 -28.77 20.98
C HIS A 3 -15.69 -27.45 20.49
N PHE A 4 -14.88 -26.40 20.43
CA PHE A 4 -15.19 -25.22 19.62
C PHE A 4 -14.74 -25.49 18.18
N ILE A 5 -15.72 -25.88 17.36
CA ILE A 5 -15.58 -25.90 15.90
C ILE A 5 -15.46 -24.43 15.49
N TRP A 6 -14.23 -23.98 15.26
CA TRP A 6 -13.99 -22.75 14.52
C TRP A 6 -14.45 -23.00 13.08
N LEU A 7 -15.67 -22.56 12.78
CA LEU A 7 -16.08 -22.31 11.40
C LEU A 7 -15.02 -21.40 10.78
N SER A 8 -14.24 -21.99 9.87
CA SER A 8 -13.48 -21.30 8.86
C SER A 8 -14.37 -20.21 8.25
N CYS A 9 -14.14 -18.98 8.67
CA CYS A 9 -14.53 -17.80 7.91
C CYS A 9 -13.55 -17.72 6.73
N CYS A 10 -13.64 -18.68 5.81
CA CYS A 10 -13.15 -18.51 4.45
C CYS A 10 -14.08 -17.48 3.81
N SER A 11 -13.76 -16.19 3.96
CA SER A 11 -14.20 -15.19 2.99
C SER A 11 -13.31 -15.36 1.75
N PRO A 12 -13.81 -15.86 0.62
CA PRO A 12 -13.11 -15.76 -0.65
C PRO A 12 -13.52 -14.42 -1.26
N LEU A 13 -13.07 -13.31 -0.67
CA LEU A 13 -13.21 -12.01 -1.29
C LEU A 13 -11.83 -11.51 -1.69
N LEU A 14 -11.58 -11.67 -2.99
CA LEU A 14 -10.62 -10.91 -3.80
C LEU A 14 -9.13 -11.18 -3.54
N THR A 15 -8.65 -12.36 -3.92
CA THR A 15 -7.34 -12.41 -4.61
C THR A 15 -7.54 -11.91 -6.04
N SER A 16 -7.79 -10.61 -6.18
CA SER A 16 -7.68 -9.94 -7.48
C SER A 16 -6.24 -10.15 -7.95
N THR A 17 -6.07 -10.92 -9.01
CA THR A 17 -4.84 -10.89 -9.79
C THR A 17 -4.57 -9.43 -10.15
N ILE A 18 -3.57 -8.81 -9.51
CA ILE A 18 -3.23 -7.41 -9.75
C ILE A 18 -2.95 -7.30 -11.25
N ASP A 19 -3.75 -6.48 -11.94
CA ASP A 19 -3.65 -6.35 -13.38
C ASP A 19 -2.31 -5.73 -13.77
N LYS A 20 -1.63 -6.29 -14.78
CA LYS A 20 -0.30 -5.85 -15.22
C LYS A 20 -0.30 -4.41 -15.69
N HIS A 21 -1.39 -3.94 -16.30
CA HIS A 21 -1.51 -2.56 -16.75
C HIS A 21 -1.60 -1.61 -15.54
N THR A 22 -2.33 -2.00 -14.49
CA THR A 22 -2.37 -1.28 -13.22
C THR A 22 -0.97 -1.14 -12.59
N VAL A 23 -0.19 -2.22 -12.56
CA VAL A 23 1.18 -2.18 -12.03
C VAL A 23 2.05 -1.20 -12.81
N ARG A 24 2.03 -1.27 -14.14
CA ARG A 24 2.80 -0.36 -15.00
C ARG A 24 2.42 1.09 -14.74
N SER A 25 1.12 1.38 -14.70
CA SER A 25 0.62 2.73 -14.44
C SER A 25 1.08 3.25 -13.08
N LEU A 26 1.06 2.42 -12.03
CA LEU A 26 1.56 2.81 -10.72
C LEU A 26 3.08 3.04 -10.71
N MET A 27 3.85 2.22 -11.42
CA MET A 27 5.31 2.41 -11.54
C MET A 27 5.64 3.70 -12.29
N GLU A 28 4.90 4.03 -13.34
CA GLU A 28 5.03 5.31 -14.07
C GLU A 28 4.65 6.49 -13.17
N HIS A 29 3.55 6.38 -12.44
CA HIS A 29 3.06 7.40 -11.50
C HIS A 29 4.07 7.73 -10.40
N PHE A 30 4.74 6.71 -9.87
CA PHE A 30 5.70 6.82 -8.77
C PHE A 30 7.16 6.82 -9.23
N THR A 31 7.45 7.19 -10.48
CA THR A 31 8.81 7.12 -11.06
C THR A 31 9.87 7.88 -10.22
N ASN A 32 9.48 8.97 -9.56
CA ASN A 32 10.36 9.79 -8.71
C ASN A 32 10.37 9.34 -7.23
N GLU A 33 9.55 8.36 -6.85
CA GLU A 33 9.31 7.93 -5.48
C GLU A 33 9.87 6.52 -5.26
N SER A 34 11.19 6.43 -5.09
CA SER A 34 11.91 5.15 -5.00
C SER A 34 11.31 4.17 -3.98
N VAL A 35 10.84 4.66 -2.83
CA VAL A 35 10.22 3.83 -1.78
C VAL A 35 8.96 3.12 -2.26
N PHE A 36 8.12 3.77 -3.08
CA PHE A 36 6.89 3.16 -3.58
C PHE A 36 7.18 2.16 -4.70
N LEU A 37 8.17 2.44 -5.55
CA LEU A 37 8.63 1.49 -6.57
C LEU A 37 9.08 0.17 -5.94
N GLU A 38 9.90 0.22 -4.88
CA GLU A 38 10.35 -1.00 -4.17
C GLU A 38 9.20 -1.81 -3.58
N VAL A 39 8.18 -1.13 -3.06
CA VAL A 39 6.99 -1.78 -2.51
C VAL A 39 6.17 -2.43 -3.60
N ILE A 40 5.92 -1.72 -4.71
CA ILE A 40 5.14 -2.25 -5.84
C ILE A 40 5.83 -3.48 -6.42
N GLU A 41 7.14 -3.42 -6.68
CA GLU A 41 7.95 -4.55 -7.18
C GLU A 41 7.78 -5.80 -6.32
N LEU A 42 7.80 -5.65 -4.99
CA LEU A 42 7.62 -6.76 -4.07
C LEU A 42 6.19 -7.30 -4.02
N LEU A 43 5.19 -6.42 -4.02
CA LEU A 43 3.79 -6.82 -4.02
C LEU A 43 3.44 -7.67 -5.25
N VAL A 44 4.09 -7.41 -6.39
CA VAL A 44 3.88 -8.16 -7.64
C VAL A 44 4.94 -9.25 -7.88
N GLN A 45 5.78 -9.53 -6.87
CA GLN A 45 6.82 -10.56 -6.92
C GLN A 45 7.77 -10.43 -8.13
N ILE A 46 8.06 -9.21 -8.56
CA ILE A 46 9.14 -8.97 -9.52
C ILE A 46 10.44 -9.30 -8.78
N ASN A 47 11.11 -10.38 -9.21
CA ASN A 47 12.36 -10.83 -8.63
C ASN A 47 13.42 -9.71 -8.73
N SER A 48 13.63 -8.99 -7.64
CA SER A 48 14.74 -8.04 -7.53
C SER A 48 16.00 -8.82 -7.14
N ASN A 49 17.10 -8.63 -7.86
CA ASN A 49 18.39 -9.27 -7.56
C ASN A 49 19.10 -8.58 -6.36
N LYS A 50 18.33 -8.08 -5.40
CA LYS A 50 18.79 -7.31 -4.24
C LYS A 50 19.35 -8.26 -3.17
N PRO A 51 20.33 -7.82 -2.35
CA PRO A 51 20.85 -8.63 -1.27
C PRO A 51 19.75 -8.98 -0.25
N LEU A 52 19.85 -10.16 0.37
CA LEU A 52 18.83 -10.71 1.28
C LEU A 52 18.36 -9.74 2.38
N ARG A 53 19.27 -8.91 2.89
CA ARG A 53 18.98 -7.90 3.92
C ARG A 53 18.02 -6.84 3.41
N ASP A 54 18.27 -6.32 2.22
CA ASP A 54 17.45 -5.26 1.63
C ASP A 54 16.11 -5.83 1.16
N HIS A 55 16.10 -7.07 0.65
CA HIS A 55 14.88 -7.81 0.36
C HIS A 55 13.99 -7.98 1.60
N LYS A 56 14.55 -8.42 2.74
CA LYS A 56 13.79 -8.53 4.01
C LYS A 56 13.23 -7.20 4.47
N ARG A 57 14.01 -6.12 4.41
CA ARG A 57 13.56 -4.78 4.81
C ARG A 57 12.41 -4.31 3.93
N ALA A 58 12.54 -4.50 2.63
CA ALA A 58 11.52 -4.10 1.67
C ALA A 58 10.26 -4.97 1.81
N HIS A 59 10.39 -6.28 2.08
CA HIS A 59 9.25 -7.17 2.35
C HIS A 59 8.48 -6.76 3.60
N HIS A 60 9.20 -6.43 4.68
CA HIS A 60 8.56 -5.90 5.88
C HIS A 60 7.82 -4.60 5.59
N ARG A 61 8.40 -3.68 4.81
CA ARG A 61 7.70 -2.46 4.38
C ARG A 61 6.47 -2.79 3.55
N ALA A 62 6.58 -3.67 2.56
CA ALA A 62 5.48 -4.05 1.67
C ALA A 62 4.27 -4.65 2.41
N SER A 63 4.48 -5.30 3.56
CA SER A 63 3.38 -5.79 4.40
C SER A 63 2.45 -4.70 4.94
N GLU A 64 2.88 -3.45 4.91
CA GLU A 64 2.07 -2.28 5.29
C GLU A 64 1.36 -1.63 4.08
N TYR A 65 1.37 -2.27 2.91
CA TYR A 65 0.77 -1.71 1.70
C TYR A 65 -0.13 -2.72 0.98
N LEU A 66 -1.06 -2.18 0.19
CA LEU A 66 -1.98 -2.92 -0.64
C LEU A 66 -2.22 -2.17 -1.94
N ILE A 67 -2.31 -2.90 -3.06
CA ILE A 67 -2.80 -2.35 -4.33
C ILE A 67 -4.27 -2.74 -4.46
N GLU A 68 -5.15 -1.75 -4.57
CA GLU A 68 -6.60 -1.95 -4.69
C GLU A 68 -7.20 -0.77 -5.46
N ASP A 69 -8.20 -1.03 -6.30
CA ASP A 69 -8.87 -0.01 -7.12
C ASP A 69 -7.92 0.84 -7.97
N ARG A 70 -6.84 0.21 -8.49
CA ARG A 70 -5.75 0.85 -9.25
C ARG A 70 -4.93 1.88 -8.48
N LYS A 71 -5.00 1.86 -7.15
CA LYS A 71 -4.28 2.78 -6.27
C LYS A 71 -3.38 2.01 -5.32
N LEU A 72 -2.31 2.67 -4.88
CA LEU A 72 -1.48 2.19 -3.78
C LEU A 72 -2.04 2.72 -2.47
N TRP A 73 -2.29 1.82 -1.52
CA TRP A 73 -2.81 2.14 -0.20
C TRP A 73 -1.77 1.80 0.85
N ARG A 74 -1.56 2.71 1.79
CA ARG A 74 -0.83 2.43 3.02
C ARG A 74 -1.80 1.96 4.10
N LEU A 75 -1.56 0.74 4.57
CA LEU A 75 -2.12 0.20 5.78
C LEU A 75 -1.29 0.76 6.94
N ARG A 76 -1.80 1.70 7.75
CA ARG A 76 -1.10 2.06 8.99
C ARG A 76 -1.03 0.81 9.88
N GLY A 77 0.19 0.33 10.11
CA GLY A 77 0.47 -1.06 10.48
C GLY A 77 -0.04 -1.58 11.82
N GLY A 78 -0.05 -2.92 11.89
CA GLY A 78 0.52 -3.73 12.97
C GLY A 78 -0.26 -3.81 14.29
N THR A 79 -0.91 -4.96 14.52
CA THR A 79 -1.46 -5.42 15.83
C THR A 79 -2.30 -4.42 16.61
N ALA A 80 -2.76 -3.35 15.98
CA ALA A 80 -3.56 -2.34 16.64
C ALA A 80 -4.96 -2.90 16.92
N VAL A 81 -5.40 -2.81 18.17
CA VAL A 81 -6.70 -3.30 18.65
C VAL A 81 -7.89 -2.66 17.90
N ARG A 82 -7.67 -1.54 17.19
CA ARG A 82 -8.71 -0.79 16.49
C ARG A 82 -8.43 -0.72 15.00
N ALA A 83 -9.47 -0.91 14.20
CA ALA A 83 -9.44 -0.62 12.77
C ALA A 83 -9.05 0.84 12.54
N ARG A 84 -8.02 1.07 11.71
CA ARG A 84 -7.64 2.39 11.21
C ARG A 84 -7.99 2.45 9.73
N SER A 85 -8.44 3.61 9.27
CA SER A 85 -8.67 3.88 7.85
C SER A 85 -7.34 3.77 7.10
N ARG A 86 -7.33 2.99 6.01
CA ARG A 86 -6.25 3.01 5.02
C ARG A 86 -6.12 4.42 4.42
N THR A 87 -4.91 4.80 4.03
CA THR A 87 -4.65 6.08 3.37
C THR A 87 -4.10 5.86 1.98
N GLU A 88 -4.64 6.57 1.00
CA GLU A 88 -4.13 6.57 -0.36
C GLU A 88 -2.70 7.13 -0.39
N CYS A 89 -1.80 6.44 -1.07
CA CYS A 89 -0.47 6.94 -1.37
C CYS A 89 -0.54 7.81 -2.61
N VAL A 90 0.01 9.01 -2.50
CA VAL A 90 0.13 10.00 -3.57
C VAL A 90 1.60 10.39 -3.70
N SER A 91 2.01 10.86 -4.88
CA SER A 91 3.36 11.37 -5.11
C SER A 91 3.62 12.61 -4.25
N GLN A 92 4.88 12.98 -4.05
CA GLN A 92 5.22 14.19 -3.32
C GLN A 92 4.64 15.44 -3.99
N GLU A 93 4.60 15.48 -5.33
CA GLU A 93 4.03 16.58 -6.08
C GLU A 93 2.52 16.72 -5.81
N GLU A 94 1.77 15.62 -5.93
CA GLU A 94 0.34 15.59 -5.62
C GLU A 94 0.08 15.95 -4.16
N ALA A 95 0.90 15.46 -3.22
CA ALA A 95 0.77 15.81 -1.81
C ALA A 95 0.91 17.32 -1.58
N ARG A 96 1.84 17.99 -2.26
CA ARG A 96 1.99 19.45 -2.19
C ARG A 96 0.78 20.16 -2.80
N GLN A 97 0.30 19.70 -3.94
CA GLN A 97 -0.89 20.27 -4.60
C GLN A 97 -2.14 20.11 -3.72
N LEU A 98 -2.34 18.93 -3.14
CA LEU A 98 -3.43 18.64 -2.20
C LEU A 98 -3.35 19.52 -0.96
N ALA A 99 -2.15 19.71 -0.39
CA ALA A 99 -1.95 20.60 0.74
C ALA A 99 -2.27 22.06 0.39
N ALA A 100 -1.82 22.54 -0.78
CA ALA A 100 -2.13 23.88 -1.28
C ALA A 100 -3.65 24.08 -1.44
N MET A 101 -4.33 23.15 -2.12
CA MET A 101 -5.79 23.20 -2.28
C MET A 101 -6.53 23.17 -0.95
N GLN A 102 -6.08 22.36 0.01
CA GLN A 102 -6.69 22.31 1.34
C GLN A 102 -6.53 23.64 2.09
N HIS A 103 -5.37 24.27 2.02
CA HIS A 103 -5.16 25.58 2.63
C HIS A 103 -6.02 26.68 1.98
N GLU A 104 -6.20 26.64 0.66
CA GLU A 104 -7.06 27.58 -0.07
C GLU A 104 -8.55 27.39 0.29
N GLN A 105 -9.02 26.15 0.38
CA GLN A 105 -10.44 25.85 0.56
C GLN A 105 -10.91 25.85 2.02
N MET A 106 -10.06 25.40 2.95
CA MET A 106 -10.44 25.13 4.34
C MET A 106 -9.77 26.05 5.37
N GLY A 107 -9.03 27.07 4.89
CA GLY A 107 -8.36 28.07 5.73
C GLY A 107 -6.92 27.71 6.11
N HIS A 108 -6.26 28.64 6.80
CA HIS A 108 -4.86 28.50 7.24
C HIS A 108 -4.74 27.56 8.45
N TRP A 109 -4.05 26.43 8.29
CA TRP A 109 -3.73 25.47 9.36
C TRP A 109 -2.30 25.69 9.89
N GLY A 110 -1.96 26.94 10.18
CA GLY A 110 -0.68 27.37 10.76
C GLY A 110 -0.66 27.21 12.27
#